data_AF-A0A2V2WX33-F1
#
_entry.id   AF-A0A2V2WX33-F1
#
_cell.length_a   1.000
_cell.length_b   1.000
_cell.length_c   1.000
_cell.angle_alpha   90.00
_cell.angle_beta   90.00
_cell.angle_gamma   90.00
#
_symmetry.space_group_name_H-M   'P 1'
#
loop_
_entity.id
_entity.type
_entity.pdbx_description
1 polymer ?
#
loop_
_entity_poly.entity_id
_entity_poly.type
_entity_poly.pdbx_seq_one_letter_code
_entity_poly.pdbx_strand_id
1 'polypeptide(L)'
;MKRFRILKLVGYGRNLILRPEATKDPYRYPLGYVPLDGSEPLDSIWALVKNGFFVAPLNKIETIHRAHLGIRYLTQSEYPAISATDLVGLQLRLKELCSRLLIRRDFWVLEDFNDPELNTSFGIQNVFFDNFKWSQVLWKRFQVFVEEYFPVMDHTHLTYDEYIQLLRSFSHFEQGATLAPLLPRRHKVHPPFGVSAPSKLDMEPLLLYMQWLRNFRGPLMLNKALIVWSGCGSAAFATRYCGVPIVRGVDPNPRAVSSSRKDAQLMGKQFDSISFRVSEMLPDTNFYEESSKLRKCDLIFFYPDQGSLNSFFAEADNGYAPGMNGFAGQLEQFFDEADKHLAESGVIAICCTNLYSILKPHEPNPIEYEIKVNRRWILLDYYDLPIRSKGIFSHIPSEHRFRFPRELKKNFRSELWILHKVESLSHFAYIHQIPGAQPPSSVASYWRNKGINKLRRAAMKNQVELMGGDWGDYKNRMMQMLQEQSGDDEDDVAQAVRMALDPTYPLELAERARVAVEKNKEIERAFHAEVANRFIEVSPRACFDAKSAKLKP
;
A
#
# COMPACT_ATOMS: atom_id res chain seq x y z
N MET A 1 19.36 -15.54 16.36
CA MET A 1 18.47 -16.56 15.73
C MET A 1 17.45 -15.84 14.88
N LYS A 2 17.62 -15.82 13.55
CA LYS A 2 16.69 -15.15 12.63
C LYS A 2 15.50 -16.07 12.37
N ARG A 3 14.28 -15.59 12.63
CA ARG A 3 13.05 -16.34 12.34
C ARG A 3 12.39 -15.74 11.12
N PHE A 4 12.23 -16.58 10.10
CA PHE A 4 11.40 -16.34 8.94
C PHE A 4 10.00 -15.94 9.41
N ARG A 5 9.63 -14.66 9.22
CA ARG A 5 8.23 -14.25 9.25
C ARG A 5 7.64 -14.78 7.95
N ILE A 6 7.07 -15.97 7.98
CA ILE A 6 6.29 -16.45 6.83
C ILE A 6 5.02 -15.60 6.79
N LEU A 7 5.08 -14.46 6.10
CA LEU A 7 3.91 -13.95 5.41
C LEU A 7 3.42 -15.11 4.53
N LYS A 8 2.23 -15.64 4.83
CA LYS A 8 1.53 -16.67 4.03
C LYS A 8 1.19 -16.11 2.63
N LEU A 9 2.19 -15.87 1.81
CA LEU A 9 2.08 -15.36 0.45
C LEU A 9 2.79 -16.25 -0.58
N VAL A 10 3.38 -17.37 -0.14
CA VAL A 10 4.07 -18.31 -1.03
C VAL A 10 3.35 -19.65 -1.01
N GLY A 11 2.39 -19.79 -1.94
CA GLY A 11 1.64 -21.02 -2.19
C GLY A 11 0.17 -20.77 -2.45
N TYR A 12 -0.20 -20.16 -3.58
CA TYR A 12 -1.60 -20.00 -4.00
C TYR A 12 -2.29 -21.32 -4.44
N GLY A 13 -1.72 -22.48 -4.10
CA GLY A 13 -2.39 -23.77 -4.24
C GLY A 13 -2.99 -24.14 -2.90
N ARG A 14 -4.30 -23.95 -2.73
CA ARG A 14 -5.05 -24.56 -1.63
C ARG A 14 -5.74 -25.80 -2.21
N ASN A 15 -5.62 -26.95 -1.59
CA ASN A 15 -6.36 -28.13 -2.04
C ASN A 15 -7.82 -27.96 -1.61
N LEU A 16 -8.73 -27.86 -2.59
CA LEU A 16 -10.17 -27.80 -2.35
C LEU A 16 -10.81 -29.13 -2.73
N ILE A 17 -10.95 -29.99 -1.71
CA ILE A 17 -11.70 -31.24 -1.78
C ILE A 17 -12.79 -31.15 -0.74
N LEU A 18 -14.06 -31.20 -1.18
CA LEU A 18 -15.19 -31.19 -0.26
C LEU A 18 -15.16 -32.45 0.61
N ARG A 19 -15.52 -32.28 1.88
CA ARG A 19 -15.72 -33.34 2.87
C ARG A 19 -17.21 -33.44 3.19
N PRO A 20 -17.98 -34.26 2.46
CA PRO A 20 -19.44 -34.29 2.58
C PRO A 20 -19.92 -34.51 4.01
N GLU A 21 -19.21 -35.33 4.79
CA GLU A 21 -19.50 -35.63 6.19
C GLU A 21 -19.52 -34.41 7.12
N ALA A 22 -18.84 -33.32 6.75
CA ALA A 22 -18.79 -32.06 7.50
C ALA A 22 -19.77 -31.00 6.95
N THR A 23 -20.59 -31.35 5.96
CA THR A 23 -21.54 -30.41 5.33
C THR A 23 -22.89 -30.41 6.06
N LYS A 24 -23.76 -29.46 5.70
CA LYS A 24 -25.02 -29.20 6.42
C LYS A 24 -26.05 -30.32 6.30
N ASP A 25 -26.11 -31.02 5.16
CA ASP A 25 -27.06 -32.11 4.93
C ASP A 25 -26.43 -33.19 4.02
N PRO A 26 -25.59 -34.07 4.61
CA PRO A 26 -24.92 -35.13 3.86
C PRO A 26 -25.87 -36.23 3.38
N TYR A 27 -27.07 -36.35 3.97
CA TYR A 27 -28.02 -37.39 3.59
C TYR A 27 -28.75 -37.03 2.30
N ARG A 28 -29.20 -35.77 2.19
CA ARG A 28 -29.86 -35.28 0.97
C ARG A 28 -28.86 -34.93 -0.14
N TYR A 29 -27.68 -34.44 0.24
CA TYR A 29 -26.63 -34.02 -0.70
C TYR A 29 -25.32 -34.77 -0.40
N PRO A 30 -25.21 -36.06 -0.79
CA PRO A 30 -24.06 -36.90 -0.46
C PRO A 30 -22.74 -36.45 -1.11
N LEU A 31 -22.80 -35.60 -2.15
CA LEU A 31 -21.62 -35.00 -2.78
C LEU A 31 -21.09 -33.78 -2.02
N GLY A 32 -21.77 -33.35 -0.94
CA GLY A 32 -21.37 -32.23 -0.10
C GLY A 32 -21.72 -30.84 -0.66
N TYR A 33 -22.45 -30.77 -1.78
CA TYR A 33 -22.94 -29.52 -2.36
C TYR A 33 -24.36 -29.68 -2.94
N VAL A 34 -25.07 -28.57 -3.05
CA VAL A 34 -26.38 -28.49 -3.72
C VAL A 34 -26.17 -28.18 -5.20
N PRO A 35 -26.53 -29.09 -6.13
CA PRO A 35 -26.42 -28.83 -7.56
C PRO A 35 -27.46 -27.79 -8.00
N LEU A 36 -27.06 -26.86 -8.86
CA LEU A 36 -27.95 -25.86 -9.46
C LEU A 36 -28.33 -26.28 -10.88
N ASP A 37 -29.63 -26.44 -11.13
CA ASP A 37 -30.17 -26.71 -12.47
C ASP A 37 -30.60 -25.43 -13.21
N GLY A 38 -30.70 -24.31 -12.50
CA GLY A 38 -31.10 -23.01 -13.04
C GLY A 38 -32.60 -22.72 -12.99
N SER A 39 -33.38 -23.61 -12.37
CA SER A 39 -34.81 -23.42 -12.11
C SER A 39 -35.07 -22.59 -10.84
N GLU A 40 -34.12 -22.57 -9.91
CA GLU A 40 -34.32 -21.95 -8.61
C GLU A 40 -34.23 -20.42 -8.67
N PRO A 41 -35.08 -19.68 -7.92
CA PRO A 41 -34.93 -18.24 -7.82
C PRO A 41 -33.67 -17.88 -7.04
N LEU A 42 -33.08 -16.74 -7.39
CA LEU A 42 -31.81 -16.27 -6.82
C LEU A 42 -31.84 -16.16 -5.29
N ASP A 43 -32.96 -15.70 -4.71
CA ASP A 43 -33.10 -15.53 -3.27
C ASP A 43 -33.04 -16.86 -2.51
N SER A 44 -33.53 -17.94 -3.11
CA SER A 44 -33.42 -19.29 -2.55
C SER A 44 -31.97 -19.77 -2.55
N ILE A 45 -31.23 -19.55 -3.64
CA ILE A 45 -29.81 -19.88 -3.72
C ILE A 45 -29.01 -19.06 -2.69
N TRP A 46 -29.33 -17.77 -2.56
CA TRP A 46 -28.71 -16.91 -1.56
C TRP A 46 -28.98 -17.38 -0.13
N ALA A 47 -30.21 -17.79 0.19
CA ALA A 47 -30.54 -18.35 1.50
C ALA A 47 -29.76 -19.64 1.80
N LEU A 48 -29.61 -20.55 0.83
CA LEU A 48 -28.78 -21.76 0.97
C LEU A 48 -27.33 -21.39 1.30
N VAL A 49 -26.74 -20.46 0.55
CA VAL A 49 -25.35 -20.04 0.75
C VAL A 49 -25.16 -19.34 2.10
N LYS A 50 -26.10 -18.49 2.53
CA LYS A 50 -26.09 -17.87 3.87
C LYS A 50 -26.17 -18.90 5.00
N ASN A 51 -26.92 -19.98 4.79
CA ASN A 51 -27.05 -21.09 5.74
C ASN A 51 -25.85 -22.04 5.73
N GLY A 52 -24.85 -21.79 4.88
CA GLY A 52 -23.58 -22.50 4.87
C GLY A 52 -23.51 -23.67 3.88
N PHE A 53 -24.49 -23.83 2.98
CA PHE A 53 -24.42 -24.82 1.92
C PHE A 53 -23.43 -24.41 0.84
N PHE A 54 -22.67 -25.38 0.31
CA PHE A 54 -21.95 -25.24 -0.95
C PHE A 54 -22.93 -25.40 -2.12
N VAL A 55 -22.75 -24.60 -3.17
CA VAL A 55 -23.55 -24.69 -4.40
C VAL A 55 -22.63 -24.80 -5.61
N ALA A 56 -22.99 -25.63 -6.59
CA ALA A 56 -22.21 -25.81 -7.82
C ALA A 56 -23.16 -26.04 -9.02
N PRO A 57 -22.78 -25.63 -10.25
CA PRO A 57 -23.62 -25.82 -11.42
C PRO A 57 -23.71 -27.30 -11.80
N LEU A 58 -24.90 -27.74 -12.22
CA LEU A 58 -25.11 -29.10 -12.73
C LEU A 58 -24.70 -29.20 -14.22
N ASN A 59 -25.32 -28.37 -15.07
CA ASN A 59 -25.19 -28.46 -16.53
C ASN A 59 -24.44 -27.29 -17.18
N LYS A 60 -24.68 -26.06 -16.70
CA LYS A 60 -24.25 -24.81 -17.37
C LYS A 60 -23.52 -23.87 -16.43
N ILE A 61 -22.44 -23.26 -16.93
CA ILE A 61 -21.67 -22.19 -16.26
C ILE A 61 -22.56 -20.96 -16.04
N GLU A 62 -23.52 -20.69 -16.92
CA GLU A 62 -24.46 -19.57 -16.77
C GLU A 62 -25.18 -19.57 -15.41
N THR A 63 -25.59 -20.75 -14.92
CA THR A 63 -26.33 -20.87 -13.66
C THR A 63 -25.54 -20.32 -12.47
N ILE A 64 -24.30 -20.78 -12.31
CA ILE A 64 -23.42 -20.31 -11.24
C ILE A 64 -22.96 -18.87 -11.46
N HIS A 65 -22.83 -18.42 -12.72
CA HIS A 65 -22.51 -17.03 -13.03
C HIS A 65 -23.60 -16.07 -12.55
N ARG A 66 -24.86 -16.40 -12.82
CA ARG A 66 -26.03 -15.62 -12.37
C ARG A 66 -26.13 -15.62 -10.86
N ALA A 67 -25.94 -16.78 -10.21
CA ALA A 67 -25.90 -16.89 -8.76
C ALA A 67 -24.77 -16.01 -8.16
N HIS A 68 -23.57 -16.03 -8.74
CA HIS A 68 -22.42 -15.24 -8.26
C HIS A 68 -22.66 -13.74 -8.32
N LEU A 69 -23.15 -13.22 -9.44
CA LEU A 69 -23.47 -11.81 -9.57
C LEU A 69 -24.61 -11.39 -8.63
N GLY A 70 -25.67 -12.20 -8.59
CA GLY A 70 -26.86 -11.93 -7.81
C GLY A 70 -26.61 -11.94 -6.30
N ILE A 71 -25.91 -12.95 -5.79
CA ILE A 71 -25.58 -13.06 -4.36
C ILE A 71 -24.73 -11.89 -3.89
N ARG A 72 -23.75 -11.45 -4.70
CA ARG A 72 -22.92 -10.28 -4.37
C ARG A 72 -23.77 -9.01 -4.29
N TYR A 73 -24.74 -8.85 -5.18
CA TYR A 73 -25.66 -7.70 -5.17
C TYR A 73 -26.63 -7.72 -3.97
N LEU A 74 -27.24 -8.88 -3.69
CA LEU A 74 -28.13 -9.05 -2.54
C LEU A 74 -27.40 -8.83 -1.22
N THR A 75 -26.17 -9.31 -1.10
CA THR A 75 -25.34 -9.12 0.10
C THR A 75 -25.00 -7.64 0.31
N GLN A 76 -24.70 -6.89 -0.76
CA GLN A 76 -24.50 -5.43 -0.66
C GLN A 76 -25.77 -4.67 -0.28
N SER A 77 -26.94 -5.24 -0.58
CA SER A 77 -28.24 -4.67 -0.23
C SER A 77 -28.62 -4.98 1.23
N GLU A 78 -28.30 -6.18 1.73
CA GLU A 78 -28.50 -6.57 3.13
C GLU A 78 -27.51 -5.87 4.08
N TYR A 79 -26.26 -5.68 3.65
CA TYR A 79 -25.20 -5.02 4.41
C TYR A 79 -24.68 -3.77 3.67
N PRO A 80 -25.41 -2.64 3.69
CA PRO A 80 -24.96 -1.42 3.03
C PRO A 80 -23.71 -0.85 3.73
N ALA A 81 -22.67 -0.53 2.95
CA ALA A 81 -21.42 0.03 3.46
C ALA A 81 -21.55 1.55 3.72
N ILE A 82 -22.12 1.91 4.88
CA ILE A 82 -22.32 3.31 5.29
C ILE A 82 -21.10 3.84 6.06
N SER A 83 -20.52 3.00 6.92
CA SER A 83 -19.32 3.30 7.70
C SER A 83 -18.11 2.43 7.31
N ALA A 84 -16.93 2.76 7.85
CA ALA A 84 -15.71 1.96 7.68
C ALA A 84 -15.87 0.54 8.24
N THR A 85 -16.54 0.37 9.38
CA THR A 85 -16.79 -0.94 9.98
C THR A 85 -17.75 -1.77 9.14
N ASP A 86 -18.79 -1.16 8.57
CA ASP A 86 -19.72 -1.85 7.67
C ASP A 86 -19.02 -2.35 6.41
N LEU A 87 -18.08 -1.57 5.89
CA LEU A 87 -17.29 -1.94 4.72
C LEU A 87 -16.46 -3.21 4.96
N VAL A 88 -15.81 -3.30 6.13
CA VAL A 88 -15.02 -4.46 6.54
C VAL A 88 -15.93 -5.67 6.75
N GLY A 89 -17.05 -5.48 7.47
CA GLY A 89 -18.05 -6.52 7.66
C GLY A 89 -18.61 -7.06 6.34
N LEU A 90 -18.92 -6.18 5.40
CA LEU A 90 -19.37 -6.55 4.06
C LEU A 90 -18.30 -7.32 3.28
N GLN A 91 -17.04 -6.90 3.32
CA GLN A 91 -15.93 -7.64 2.68
C GLN A 91 -15.77 -9.05 3.26
N LEU A 92 -15.80 -9.18 4.59
CA LEU A 92 -15.75 -10.47 5.27
C LEU A 92 -16.92 -11.36 4.87
N ARG A 93 -18.13 -10.81 4.86
CA ARG A 93 -19.34 -11.57 4.51
C ARG A 93 -19.32 -12.00 3.05
N LEU A 94 -18.92 -11.12 2.14
CA LEU A 94 -18.78 -11.47 0.71
C LEU A 94 -17.72 -12.55 0.50
N LYS A 95 -16.56 -12.47 1.19
CA LYS A 95 -15.53 -13.51 1.13
C LYS A 95 -16.06 -14.87 1.58
N GLU A 96 -16.82 -14.87 2.67
CA GLU A 96 -17.43 -16.07 3.24
C GLU A 96 -18.49 -16.68 2.30
N LEU A 97 -19.38 -15.87 1.74
CA LEU A 97 -20.44 -16.35 0.85
C LEU A 97 -19.87 -16.79 -0.50
N CYS A 98 -18.96 -16.02 -1.10
CA CYS A 98 -18.32 -16.37 -2.36
C CYS A 98 -17.47 -17.64 -2.27
N SER A 99 -16.89 -17.98 -1.12
CA SER A 99 -16.14 -19.22 -0.97
C SER A 99 -17.02 -20.49 -1.06
N ARG A 100 -18.34 -20.34 -1.01
CA ARG A 100 -19.31 -21.43 -1.14
C ARG A 100 -19.88 -21.59 -2.55
N LEU A 101 -19.57 -20.65 -3.44
CA LEU A 101 -19.94 -20.69 -4.85
C LEU A 101 -18.87 -21.44 -5.62
N LEU A 102 -19.16 -22.68 -5.98
CA LEU A 102 -18.20 -23.60 -6.57
C LEU A 102 -18.49 -23.83 -8.05
N ILE A 103 -17.46 -24.25 -8.77
CA ILE A 103 -17.53 -24.83 -10.10
C ILE A 103 -16.71 -26.11 -10.09
N ARG A 104 -17.18 -27.14 -10.79
CA ARG A 104 -16.44 -28.40 -10.93
C ARG A 104 -15.08 -28.18 -11.59
N ARG A 105 -14.08 -28.97 -11.20
CA ARG A 105 -12.72 -28.82 -11.72
C ARG A 105 -12.60 -29.13 -13.21
N ASP A 106 -13.34 -30.13 -13.67
CA ASP A 106 -13.47 -30.54 -15.07
C ASP A 106 -14.55 -29.72 -15.80
N PHE A 107 -14.50 -28.39 -15.68
CA PHE A 107 -15.49 -27.45 -16.23
C PHE A 107 -15.73 -27.57 -17.74
N TRP A 108 -14.85 -28.23 -18.50
CA TRP A 108 -15.02 -28.46 -19.94
C TRP A 108 -16.16 -29.42 -20.29
N VAL A 109 -16.71 -30.15 -19.32
CA VAL A 109 -17.89 -31.01 -19.53
C VAL A 109 -19.21 -30.24 -19.45
N LEU A 110 -19.18 -28.96 -19.04
CA LEU A 110 -20.37 -28.11 -18.97
C LEU A 110 -20.77 -27.65 -20.38
N GLU A 111 -22.07 -27.66 -20.66
CA GLU A 111 -22.63 -27.51 -22.02
C GLU A 111 -22.22 -26.21 -22.71
N ASP A 112 -22.12 -25.14 -21.94
CA ASP A 112 -21.85 -23.78 -22.41
C ASP A 112 -20.36 -23.38 -22.26
N PHE A 113 -19.45 -24.32 -21.93
CA PHE A 113 -18.02 -24.02 -21.88
C PHE A 113 -17.43 -23.73 -23.25
N ASN A 114 -17.77 -24.56 -24.24
CA ASN A 114 -17.31 -24.40 -25.61
C ASN A 114 -18.13 -25.22 -26.61
N ASP A 115 -18.69 -24.56 -27.62
CA ASP A 115 -19.30 -25.19 -28.80
C ASP A 115 -18.39 -24.98 -30.03
N PRO A 116 -17.67 -26.01 -30.51
CA PRO A 116 -16.76 -25.90 -31.64
C PRO A 116 -17.47 -25.77 -33.00
N GLU A 117 -18.75 -26.13 -33.10
CA GLU A 117 -19.52 -26.07 -34.35
C GLU A 117 -20.15 -24.69 -34.52
N LEU A 118 -20.85 -24.21 -33.48
CA LEU A 118 -21.47 -22.89 -33.50
C LEU A 118 -20.49 -21.76 -33.17
N ASN A 119 -19.28 -22.09 -32.70
CA ASN A 119 -18.31 -21.14 -32.17
C ASN A 119 -18.92 -20.24 -31.09
N THR A 120 -19.70 -20.84 -30.19
CA THR A 120 -20.34 -20.14 -29.08
C THR A 120 -19.84 -20.68 -27.75
N SER A 121 -19.80 -19.81 -26.75
CA SER A 121 -19.52 -20.20 -25.36
C SER A 121 -20.10 -19.17 -24.41
N PHE A 122 -20.23 -19.54 -23.14
CA PHE A 122 -20.65 -18.65 -22.07
C PHE A 122 -19.50 -18.37 -21.09
N GLY A 123 -19.32 -17.10 -20.74
CA GLY A 123 -18.37 -16.68 -19.72
C GLY A 123 -17.58 -15.44 -20.10
N ILE A 124 -16.67 -15.04 -19.20
CA ILE A 124 -15.91 -13.79 -19.37
C ILE A 124 -14.82 -13.88 -20.44
N GLN A 125 -14.47 -15.08 -20.91
CA GLN A 125 -13.50 -15.29 -21.98
C GLN A 125 -13.88 -14.55 -23.26
N ASN A 126 -15.17 -14.41 -23.55
CA ASN A 126 -15.68 -13.71 -24.74
C ASN A 126 -15.40 -12.19 -24.71
N VAL A 127 -15.05 -11.64 -23.55
CA VAL A 127 -14.59 -10.24 -23.41
C VAL A 127 -13.14 -10.09 -23.84
N PHE A 128 -12.34 -11.16 -23.72
CA PHE A 128 -10.88 -11.12 -23.92
C PHE A 128 -10.43 -11.75 -25.23
N PHE A 129 -11.17 -12.73 -25.72
CA PHE A 129 -10.80 -13.53 -26.87
C PHE A 129 -11.92 -13.55 -27.89
N ASP A 130 -11.52 -13.68 -29.14
CA ASP A 130 -12.42 -13.93 -30.25
C ASP A 130 -13.10 -15.31 -30.10
N ASN A 131 -14.38 -15.39 -30.44
CA ASN A 131 -15.19 -16.60 -30.27
C ASN A 131 -14.65 -17.78 -31.08
N PHE A 132 -14.20 -17.55 -32.31
CA PHE A 132 -13.61 -18.60 -33.14
C PHE A 132 -12.26 -19.04 -32.53
N LYS A 133 -11.42 -18.09 -32.13
CA LYS A 133 -10.13 -18.41 -31.49
C LYS A 133 -10.31 -19.21 -30.20
N TRP A 134 -11.30 -18.85 -29.38
CA TRP A 134 -11.65 -19.61 -28.18
C TRP A 134 -12.04 -21.03 -28.55
N SER A 135 -13.02 -21.17 -29.44
CA SER A 135 -13.71 -22.42 -29.68
C SER A 135 -12.89 -23.47 -30.41
N GLN A 136 -11.90 -23.02 -31.18
CA GLN A 136 -11.01 -23.91 -31.93
C GLN A 136 -9.75 -24.30 -31.15
N VAL A 137 -9.10 -23.37 -30.44
CA VAL A 137 -7.75 -23.61 -29.90
C VAL A 137 -7.54 -23.20 -28.44
N LEU A 138 -8.12 -22.08 -27.99
CA LEU A 138 -7.75 -21.55 -26.66
C LEU A 138 -8.38 -22.33 -25.52
N TRP A 139 -9.54 -22.97 -25.70
CA TRP A 139 -10.17 -23.74 -24.62
C TRP A 139 -9.26 -24.88 -24.11
N LYS A 140 -8.53 -25.57 -25.01
CA LYS A 140 -7.53 -26.60 -24.64
C LYS A 140 -6.31 -26.00 -23.96
N ARG A 141 -5.82 -24.86 -24.45
CA ARG A 141 -4.70 -24.14 -23.81
C ARG A 141 -5.07 -23.66 -22.42
N PHE A 142 -6.31 -23.22 -22.22
CA PHE A 142 -6.84 -22.84 -20.93
C PHE A 142 -6.91 -24.03 -19.98
N GLN A 143 -7.35 -25.20 -20.44
CA GLN A 143 -7.32 -26.44 -19.64
C GLN A 143 -5.91 -26.75 -19.11
N VAL A 144 -4.89 -26.69 -19.99
CA VAL A 144 -3.48 -26.90 -19.59
C VAL A 144 -3.00 -25.81 -18.63
N PHE A 145 -3.40 -24.56 -18.85
CA PHE A 145 -3.05 -23.45 -17.97
C PHE A 145 -3.60 -23.65 -16.55
N VAL A 146 -4.85 -24.13 -16.40
CA VAL A 146 -5.42 -24.39 -15.07
C VAL A 146 -4.71 -25.56 -14.38
N GLU A 147 -4.25 -26.56 -15.12
CA GLU A 147 -3.54 -27.73 -14.56
C GLU A 147 -2.26 -27.34 -13.80
N GLU A 148 -1.56 -26.27 -14.22
CA GLU A 148 -0.35 -25.78 -13.55
C GLU A 148 -0.61 -25.28 -12.12
N TYR A 149 -1.80 -24.72 -11.86
CA TYR A 149 -2.13 -24.07 -10.59
C TYR A 149 -3.08 -24.89 -9.72
N PHE A 150 -4.01 -25.59 -10.36
CA PHE A 150 -5.04 -26.39 -9.71
C PHE A 150 -5.12 -27.73 -10.44
N PRO A 151 -4.26 -28.72 -10.15
CA PRO A 151 -4.29 -29.99 -10.84
C PRO A 151 -5.57 -30.77 -10.51
N VAL A 152 -6.06 -31.58 -11.46
CA VAL A 152 -7.29 -32.37 -11.29
C VAL A 152 -7.20 -33.36 -10.12
N MET A 153 -6.00 -33.86 -9.83
CA MET A 153 -5.77 -34.81 -8.74
C MET A 153 -5.98 -34.20 -7.35
N ASP A 154 -5.68 -32.91 -7.18
CA ASP A 154 -5.73 -32.24 -5.87
C ASP A 154 -7.02 -31.43 -5.66
N HIS A 155 -7.82 -31.26 -6.72
CA HIS A 155 -9.00 -30.40 -6.72
C HIS A 155 -10.18 -31.09 -7.41
N THR A 156 -11.26 -31.30 -6.66
CA THR A 156 -12.53 -31.73 -7.27
C THR A 156 -13.37 -30.53 -7.73
N HIS A 157 -13.20 -29.40 -7.05
CA HIS A 157 -13.91 -28.15 -7.31
C HIS A 157 -12.96 -26.97 -7.22
N LEU A 158 -13.36 -25.87 -7.84
CA LEU A 158 -12.76 -24.54 -7.71
C LEU A 158 -13.83 -23.59 -7.16
N THR A 159 -13.44 -22.52 -6.46
CA THR A 159 -14.40 -21.43 -6.28
C THR A 159 -14.60 -20.69 -7.60
N TYR A 160 -15.79 -20.12 -7.78
CA TYR A 160 -16.10 -19.42 -9.01
C TYR A 160 -15.26 -18.15 -9.18
N ASP A 161 -14.87 -17.47 -8.09
CA ASP A 161 -13.92 -16.35 -8.15
C ASP A 161 -12.53 -16.77 -8.66
N GLU A 162 -12.02 -17.94 -8.25
CA GLU A 162 -10.78 -18.51 -8.80
C GLU A 162 -10.89 -18.82 -10.29
N TYR A 163 -11.99 -19.44 -10.73
CA TYR A 163 -12.25 -19.73 -12.14
C TYR A 163 -12.26 -18.46 -12.99
N ILE A 164 -12.98 -17.42 -12.54
CA ILE A 164 -12.99 -16.11 -13.21
C ILE A 164 -11.58 -15.51 -13.21
N GLN A 165 -10.82 -15.61 -12.12
CA GLN A 165 -9.48 -15.07 -12.08
C GLN A 165 -8.52 -15.82 -13.00
N LEU A 166 -8.63 -17.15 -13.11
CA LEU A 166 -7.87 -17.96 -14.06
C LEU A 166 -8.09 -17.49 -15.49
N LEU A 167 -9.33 -17.21 -15.90
CA LEU A 167 -9.63 -16.67 -17.23
C LEU A 167 -8.96 -15.32 -17.48
N ARG A 168 -8.89 -14.44 -16.47
CA ARG A 168 -8.19 -13.14 -16.58
C ARG A 168 -6.68 -13.29 -16.65
N SER A 169 -6.11 -14.13 -15.79
CA SER A 169 -4.68 -14.43 -15.81
C SER A 169 -4.27 -15.12 -17.11
N PHE A 170 -5.13 -15.98 -17.67
CA PHE A 170 -4.91 -16.58 -18.98
C PHE A 170 -4.94 -15.53 -20.10
N SER A 171 -5.83 -14.53 -20.02
CA SER A 171 -5.78 -13.37 -20.92
C SER A 171 -4.44 -12.63 -20.80
N HIS A 172 -3.98 -12.36 -19.58
CA HIS A 172 -2.67 -11.71 -19.39
C HIS A 172 -1.51 -12.55 -19.94
N PHE A 173 -1.58 -13.87 -19.80
CA PHE A 173 -0.60 -14.80 -20.36
C PHE A 173 -0.58 -14.79 -21.90
N GLU A 174 -1.75 -14.82 -22.54
CA GLU A 174 -1.87 -14.91 -24.01
C GLU A 174 -1.60 -13.60 -24.75
N GLN A 175 -2.07 -12.46 -24.22
CA GLN A 175 -2.03 -11.18 -24.95
C GLN A 175 -1.30 -10.04 -24.22
N GLY A 176 -0.92 -10.24 -22.95
CA GLY A 176 -0.31 -9.22 -22.10
C GLY A 176 -1.31 -8.15 -21.61
N ALA A 177 -1.04 -7.60 -20.44
CA ALA A 177 -1.78 -6.51 -19.83
C ALA A 177 -1.10 -5.16 -20.11
N THR A 178 -1.85 -4.18 -20.57
CA THR A 178 -1.34 -2.82 -20.79
C THR A 178 -1.33 -2.03 -19.48
N LEU A 179 -0.23 -1.35 -19.19
CA LEU A 179 -0.10 -0.44 -18.03
C LEU A 179 -0.37 1.03 -18.41
N ALA A 180 -1.27 1.31 -19.36
CA ALA A 180 -1.53 2.69 -19.75
C ALA A 180 -2.39 3.41 -18.69
N PRO A 181 -2.07 4.68 -18.33
CA PRO A 181 -1.10 5.58 -18.96
C PRO A 181 0.32 5.57 -18.32
N LEU A 182 0.60 4.68 -17.36
CA LEU A 182 1.92 4.57 -16.71
C LEU A 182 3.04 4.30 -17.74
N LEU A 183 2.77 3.43 -18.72
CA LEU A 183 3.67 3.17 -19.85
C LEU A 183 2.92 3.30 -21.19
N PRO A 184 3.62 3.60 -22.29
CA PRO A 184 3.07 3.51 -23.63
C PRO A 184 2.45 2.14 -23.91
N ARG A 185 1.31 2.09 -24.62
CA ARG A 185 0.49 0.87 -24.85
C ARG A 185 1.23 -0.31 -25.48
N ARG A 186 2.37 -0.07 -26.14
CA ARG A 186 3.22 -1.12 -26.71
C ARG A 186 3.92 -1.97 -25.65
N HIS A 187 4.12 -1.44 -24.45
CA HIS A 187 4.74 -2.15 -23.34
C HIS A 187 3.64 -2.87 -22.55
N LYS A 188 3.72 -4.19 -22.50
CA LYS A 188 2.77 -5.06 -21.83
C LYS A 188 3.48 -5.94 -20.82
N VAL A 189 2.80 -6.23 -19.73
CA VAL A 189 3.25 -7.17 -18.70
C VAL A 189 2.42 -8.45 -18.76
N HIS A 190 2.99 -9.59 -18.39
CA HIS A 190 2.34 -10.90 -18.41
C HIS A 190 2.30 -11.50 -17.00
N PRO A 191 1.55 -10.89 -16.06
CA PRO A 191 1.46 -11.40 -14.70
C PRO A 191 0.82 -12.80 -14.69
N PRO A 192 1.47 -13.79 -14.07
CA PRO A 192 0.93 -15.13 -13.93
C PRO A 192 -0.23 -15.15 -12.93
N PHE A 193 -0.86 -16.30 -12.73
CA PHE A 193 -1.89 -16.44 -11.71
C PHE A 193 -1.31 -16.18 -10.30
N GLY A 194 -2.07 -15.47 -9.47
CA GLY A 194 -1.63 -14.99 -8.15
C GLY A 194 -0.87 -13.66 -8.17
N VAL A 195 -0.67 -13.03 -9.34
CA VAL A 195 -0.09 -11.68 -9.47
C VAL A 195 -1.12 -10.76 -10.12
N SER A 196 -1.45 -9.65 -9.45
CA SER A 196 -2.40 -8.67 -9.97
C SER A 196 -1.69 -7.62 -10.83
N ALA A 197 -2.24 -7.36 -12.02
CA ALA A 197 -1.95 -6.11 -12.73
C ALA A 197 -2.68 -4.96 -12.01
N PRO A 198 -2.05 -3.78 -11.86
CA PRO A 198 -2.70 -2.65 -11.20
C PRO A 198 -3.94 -2.23 -12.00
N SER A 199 -5.05 -2.02 -11.31
CA SER A 199 -6.23 -1.39 -11.90
C SER A 199 -5.96 0.08 -12.22
N LYS A 200 -6.89 0.74 -12.93
CA LYS A 200 -6.81 2.20 -13.14
C LYS A 200 -6.70 2.99 -11.84
N LEU A 201 -7.32 2.49 -10.77
CA LEU A 201 -7.33 3.12 -9.47
C LEU A 201 -5.99 2.88 -8.74
N ASP A 202 -5.43 1.68 -8.83
CA ASP A 202 -4.09 1.35 -8.29
C ASP A 202 -2.96 2.08 -9.05
N MET A 203 -3.21 2.49 -10.29
CA MET A 203 -2.23 3.26 -11.07
C MET A 203 -2.12 4.72 -10.61
N GLU A 204 -3.11 5.31 -9.93
CA GLU A 204 -3.07 6.74 -9.61
C GLU A 204 -1.94 7.15 -8.64
N PRO A 205 -1.67 6.40 -7.54
CA PRO A 205 -0.47 6.63 -6.73
C PRO A 205 0.83 6.50 -7.55
N LEU A 206 0.89 5.52 -8.45
CA LEU A 206 2.07 5.33 -9.31
C LEU A 206 2.26 6.47 -10.32
N LEU A 207 1.18 7.06 -10.83
CA LEU A 207 1.23 8.23 -11.72
C LEU A 207 1.72 9.47 -10.97
N LEU A 208 1.28 9.66 -9.72
CA LEU A 208 1.79 10.72 -8.84
C LEU A 208 3.30 10.58 -8.62
N TYR A 209 3.76 9.37 -8.29
CA TYR A 209 5.18 9.05 -8.17
C TYR A 209 5.96 9.26 -9.47
N MET A 210 5.42 8.82 -10.61
CA MET A 210 6.06 8.98 -11.91
C MET A 210 6.26 10.46 -12.26
N GLN A 211 5.27 11.31 -11.96
CA GLN A 211 5.37 12.74 -12.16
C GLN A 211 6.39 13.39 -11.24
N TRP A 212 6.41 13.01 -9.95
CA TRP A 212 7.44 13.44 -9.02
C TRP A 212 8.85 13.05 -9.51
N LEU A 213 9.04 11.79 -9.89
CA LEU A 213 10.36 11.28 -10.30
C LEU A 213 10.90 12.01 -11.54
N ARG A 214 10.04 12.38 -12.51
CA ARG A 214 10.45 13.19 -13.68
C ARG A 214 11.04 14.54 -13.30
N ASN A 215 10.49 15.17 -12.26
CA ASN A 215 10.91 16.50 -11.82
C ASN A 215 12.12 16.44 -10.87
N PHE A 216 12.20 15.41 -10.02
CA PHE A 216 13.15 15.35 -8.91
C PHE A 216 14.33 14.39 -9.12
N ARG A 217 14.31 13.52 -10.15
CA ARG A 217 15.43 12.61 -10.45
C ARG A 217 16.76 13.34 -10.68
N GLY A 218 16.74 14.47 -11.39
CA GLY A 218 17.94 15.30 -11.62
C GLY A 218 18.38 16.02 -10.34
N PRO A 219 17.54 16.86 -9.73
CA PRO A 219 17.86 17.59 -8.50
C PRO A 219 18.39 16.72 -7.37
N LEU A 220 17.74 15.57 -7.10
CA LEU A 220 18.15 14.64 -6.03
C LEU A 220 19.19 13.60 -6.49
N MET A 221 19.68 13.69 -7.73
CA MET A 221 20.69 12.80 -8.30
C MET A 221 20.35 11.29 -8.16
N LEU A 222 19.07 10.95 -8.38
CA LEU A 222 18.57 9.58 -8.21
C LEU A 222 19.04 8.69 -9.36
N ASN A 223 20.01 7.81 -9.10
CA ASN A 223 20.60 6.95 -10.12
C ASN A 223 20.36 5.46 -9.88
N LYS A 224 20.24 5.05 -8.61
CA LYS A 224 19.98 3.66 -8.21
C LYS A 224 18.69 3.59 -7.42
N ALA A 225 17.70 2.87 -7.97
CA ALA A 225 16.43 2.63 -7.31
C ALA A 225 16.25 1.16 -6.91
N LEU A 226 15.76 0.94 -5.70
CA LEU A 226 15.29 -0.34 -5.19
C LEU A 226 13.76 -0.28 -5.05
N ILE A 227 13.06 -1.20 -5.71
CA ILE A 227 11.60 -1.26 -5.74
C ILE A 227 11.17 -2.45 -4.89
N VAL A 228 10.60 -2.17 -3.72
CA VAL A 228 10.09 -3.17 -2.78
C VAL A 228 8.71 -3.65 -3.24
N TRP A 229 8.51 -4.96 -3.20
CA TRP A 229 7.27 -5.64 -3.63
C TRP A 229 6.85 -5.26 -5.05
N SER A 230 7.75 -5.57 -5.99
CA SER A 230 7.62 -5.11 -7.37
C SER A 230 6.41 -5.66 -8.15
N GLY A 231 5.77 -6.74 -7.67
CA GLY A 231 4.59 -7.36 -8.28
C GLY A 231 4.84 -7.73 -9.74
N CYS A 232 3.98 -7.25 -10.64
CA CYS A 232 4.15 -7.40 -12.09
C CYS A 232 5.20 -6.45 -12.70
N GLY A 233 6.06 -5.84 -11.87
CA GLY A 233 7.13 -4.92 -12.28
C GLY A 233 6.66 -3.50 -12.62
N SER A 234 5.40 -3.14 -12.41
CA SER A 234 4.82 -1.85 -12.84
C SER A 234 5.62 -0.63 -12.38
N ALA A 235 5.92 -0.54 -11.08
CA ALA A 235 6.71 0.53 -10.50
C ALA A 235 8.17 0.51 -10.96
N ALA A 236 8.76 -0.68 -11.18
CA ALA A 236 10.13 -0.81 -11.69
C ALA A 236 10.25 -0.32 -13.13
N PHE A 237 9.32 -0.71 -13.99
CA PHE A 237 9.26 -0.22 -15.36
C PHE A 237 8.98 1.29 -15.42
N ALA A 238 8.07 1.81 -14.60
CA ALA A 238 7.81 3.24 -14.51
C ALA A 238 9.05 4.04 -14.07
N THR A 239 9.76 3.53 -13.05
CA THR A 239 11.00 4.16 -12.54
C THR A 239 12.08 4.21 -13.61
N ARG A 240 12.27 3.11 -14.34
CA ARG A 240 13.21 3.04 -15.47
C ARG A 240 12.80 3.96 -16.62
N TYR A 241 11.50 4.04 -16.91
CA TYR A 241 10.94 4.89 -17.95
C TYR A 241 11.13 6.39 -17.64
N CYS A 242 11.13 6.79 -16.37
CA CYS A 242 11.51 8.13 -15.92
C CYS A 242 13.03 8.42 -15.99
N GLY A 243 13.84 7.48 -16.49
CA GLY A 243 15.25 7.69 -16.77
C GLY A 243 16.20 7.28 -15.67
N VAL A 244 15.74 6.64 -14.58
CA VAL A 244 16.65 6.08 -13.57
C VAL A 244 17.49 4.96 -14.22
N PRO A 245 18.83 5.04 -14.21
CA PRO A 245 19.68 4.11 -14.95
C PRO A 245 19.68 2.69 -14.38
N ILE A 246 19.75 2.54 -13.05
CA ILE A 246 19.83 1.24 -12.39
C ILE A 246 18.59 1.04 -11.53
N VAL A 247 17.79 0.02 -11.85
CA VAL A 247 16.58 -0.32 -11.11
C VAL A 247 16.65 -1.78 -10.68
N ARG A 248 16.39 -2.04 -9.39
CA ARG A 248 16.28 -3.39 -8.85
C ARG A 248 14.91 -3.57 -8.23
N GLY A 249 14.13 -4.52 -8.71
CA GLY A 249 12.90 -4.98 -8.07
C GLY A 249 13.17 -6.15 -7.14
N VAL A 250 12.53 -6.15 -5.98
CA VAL A 250 12.45 -7.30 -5.08
C VAL A 250 11.00 -7.67 -4.88
N ASP A 251 10.72 -8.97 -4.82
CA ASP A 251 9.38 -9.47 -4.57
C ASP A 251 9.41 -10.82 -3.85
N PRO A 252 8.51 -11.08 -2.89
CA PRO A 252 8.43 -12.37 -2.21
C PRO A 252 7.94 -13.48 -3.13
N ASN A 253 7.18 -13.18 -4.19
CA ASN A 253 6.62 -14.17 -5.11
C ASN A 253 7.60 -14.50 -6.26
N PRO A 254 8.18 -15.72 -6.31
CA PRO A 254 9.13 -16.09 -7.37
C PRO A 254 8.53 -16.05 -8.78
N ARG A 255 7.22 -16.29 -8.92
CA ARG A 255 6.53 -16.23 -10.23
C ARG A 255 6.39 -14.79 -10.73
N ALA A 256 6.20 -13.84 -9.83
CA ALA A 256 6.20 -12.41 -10.14
C ALA A 256 7.58 -11.93 -10.62
N VAL A 257 8.64 -12.38 -9.94
CA VAL A 257 10.04 -12.11 -10.32
C VAL A 257 10.37 -12.70 -11.70
N SER A 258 9.99 -13.95 -11.94
CA SER A 258 10.26 -14.66 -13.20
C SER A 258 9.54 -14.00 -14.38
N SER A 259 8.25 -13.68 -14.23
CA SER A 259 7.47 -12.99 -15.26
C SER A 259 8.00 -11.58 -15.55
N SER A 260 8.26 -10.78 -14.51
CA SER A 260 8.80 -9.41 -14.68
C SER A 260 10.15 -9.40 -15.40
N ARG A 261 11.00 -10.41 -15.18
CA ARG A 261 12.27 -10.54 -15.91
C ARG A 261 12.05 -10.84 -17.39
N LYS A 262 11.11 -11.72 -17.73
CA LYS A 262 10.75 -12.02 -19.12
C LYS A 262 10.15 -10.78 -19.79
N ASP A 263 9.28 -10.07 -19.09
CA ASP A 263 8.66 -8.83 -19.59
C ASP A 263 9.70 -7.74 -19.87
N ALA A 264 10.70 -7.56 -19.00
CA ALA A 264 11.80 -6.62 -19.22
C ALA A 264 12.54 -6.90 -20.54
N GLN A 265 12.78 -8.18 -20.86
CA GLN A 265 13.41 -8.60 -22.11
C GLN A 265 12.50 -8.31 -23.32
N LEU A 266 11.19 -8.61 -23.21
CA LEU A 266 10.21 -8.37 -24.26
C LEU A 266 9.99 -6.88 -24.56
N MET A 267 10.11 -6.02 -23.55
CA MET A 267 9.95 -4.56 -23.71
C MET A 267 11.15 -3.87 -24.39
N GLY A 268 12.26 -4.59 -24.61
CA GLY A 268 13.42 -4.15 -25.38
C GLY A 268 14.49 -3.40 -24.56
N LYS A 269 15.55 -2.97 -25.26
CA LYS A 269 16.82 -2.48 -24.68
C LYS A 269 16.72 -1.36 -23.64
N GLN A 270 15.63 -0.59 -23.66
CA GLN A 270 15.39 0.46 -22.67
C GLN A 270 15.33 -0.11 -21.24
N PHE A 271 14.91 -1.37 -21.08
CA PHE A 271 14.65 -2.00 -19.79
C PHE A 271 15.73 -3.03 -19.37
N ASP A 272 16.83 -3.17 -20.13
CA ASP A 272 17.89 -4.17 -19.88
C ASP A 272 18.59 -4.02 -18.52
N SER A 273 18.65 -2.80 -17.98
CA SER A 273 19.29 -2.51 -16.71
C SER A 273 18.39 -2.74 -15.48
N ILE A 274 17.20 -3.31 -15.68
CA ILE A 274 16.33 -3.73 -14.58
C ILE A 274 16.70 -5.14 -14.13
N SER A 275 16.89 -5.32 -12.83
CA SER A 275 17.10 -6.64 -12.22
C SER A 275 15.98 -6.97 -11.24
N PHE A 276 15.53 -8.23 -11.22
CA PHE A 276 14.53 -8.72 -10.26
C PHE A 276 15.08 -9.86 -9.41
N ARG A 277 14.84 -9.83 -8.11
CA ARG A 277 15.29 -10.83 -7.12
C ARG A 277 14.14 -11.23 -6.19
N VAL A 278 14.18 -12.49 -5.74
CA VAL A 278 13.27 -12.98 -4.71
C VAL A 278 13.79 -12.54 -3.35
N SER A 279 12.94 -11.93 -2.54
CA SER A 279 13.23 -11.50 -1.17
C SER A 279 11.91 -11.16 -0.48
N GLU A 280 11.82 -11.40 0.83
CA GLU A 280 10.60 -11.16 1.61
C GLU A 280 10.20 -9.68 1.58
N MET A 281 11.10 -8.79 2.00
CA MET A 281 10.91 -7.34 1.95
C MET A 281 12.11 -6.65 1.31
N LEU A 282 13.28 -6.70 1.96
CA LEU A 282 14.53 -6.15 1.45
C LEU A 282 15.60 -7.24 1.28
N PRO A 283 16.57 -7.06 0.36
CA PRO A 283 17.61 -8.06 0.11
C PRO A 283 18.41 -8.40 1.37
N ASP A 284 18.68 -9.67 1.63
CA ASP A 284 19.51 -10.06 2.78
C ASP A 284 20.92 -9.43 2.72
N THR A 285 21.30 -8.77 3.80
CA THR A 285 22.65 -8.20 3.99
C THR A 285 23.68 -9.25 4.38
N ASN A 286 23.23 -10.39 4.94
CA ASN A 286 24.10 -11.38 5.56
C ASN A 286 24.83 -12.30 4.58
N PHE A 287 24.37 -12.43 3.33
CA PHE A 287 25.11 -13.17 2.30
C PHE A 287 26.32 -12.39 1.75
N TYR A 288 26.51 -11.14 2.20
CA TYR A 288 27.53 -10.22 1.71
C TYR A 288 28.59 -9.87 2.77
N GLU A 289 28.82 -10.72 3.78
CA GLU A 289 29.94 -10.53 4.72
C GLU A 289 31.32 -10.55 4.03
N GLU A 290 31.42 -11.12 2.83
CA GLU A 290 32.66 -11.11 2.02
C GLU A 290 32.79 -9.94 1.02
N SER A 291 31.78 -9.09 0.85
CA SER A 291 31.90 -7.94 -0.05
C SER A 291 31.78 -6.62 0.70
N SER A 292 32.90 -5.91 0.79
CA SER A 292 33.08 -4.58 1.34
C SER A 292 32.22 -3.46 0.71
N LYS A 293 31.17 -3.76 -0.08
CA LYS A 293 30.21 -2.80 -0.63
C LYS A 293 28.83 -3.42 -0.81
N LEU A 294 28.01 -3.45 0.25
CA LEU A 294 26.56 -3.51 0.08
C LEU A 294 26.18 -2.33 -0.84
N ARG A 295 25.65 -2.61 -2.05
CA ARG A 295 25.34 -1.55 -3.02
C ARG A 295 24.17 -0.72 -2.49
N LYS A 296 24.48 0.39 -1.81
CA LYS A 296 23.52 1.37 -1.35
C LYS A 296 22.76 1.98 -2.53
N CYS A 297 21.47 2.26 -2.32
CA CYS A 297 20.58 2.87 -3.30
C CYS A 297 20.28 4.32 -2.93
N ASP A 298 20.01 5.15 -3.93
CA ASP A 298 19.68 6.56 -3.74
C ASP A 298 18.17 6.75 -3.53
N LEU A 299 17.38 5.80 -4.06
CA LEU A 299 15.93 5.75 -3.93
C LEU A 299 15.50 4.34 -3.51
N ILE A 300 14.71 4.24 -2.44
CA ILE A 300 13.94 3.01 -2.14
C ILE A 300 12.47 3.35 -2.28
N PHE A 301 11.79 2.65 -3.17
CA PHE A 301 10.36 2.81 -3.45
C PHE A 301 9.58 1.69 -2.77
N PHE A 302 8.47 2.04 -2.12
CA PHE A 302 7.54 1.07 -1.56
C PHE A 302 6.09 1.47 -1.85
N TYR A 303 5.30 0.49 -2.31
CA TYR A 303 3.85 0.62 -2.49
C TYR A 303 3.17 -0.56 -1.78
N PRO A 304 2.88 -0.46 -0.47
CA PRO A 304 2.26 -1.53 0.30
C PRO A 304 0.87 -1.89 -0.25
N ASP A 305 0.55 -3.19 -0.21
CA ASP A 305 -0.77 -3.71 -0.57
C ASP A 305 -1.80 -3.29 0.49
N GLN A 306 -2.89 -2.71 0.02
CA GLN A 306 -4.01 -2.21 0.84
C GLN A 306 -5.32 -2.95 0.54
N GLY A 307 -5.22 -4.12 -0.10
CA GLY A 307 -6.34 -4.92 -0.59
C GLY A 307 -7.07 -5.74 0.46
N SER A 308 -6.33 -6.25 1.42
CA SER A 308 -6.90 -6.96 2.56
C SER A 308 -7.37 -5.95 3.59
N LEU A 309 -8.64 -5.53 3.57
CA LEU A 309 -9.15 -4.57 4.57
C LEU A 309 -8.95 -5.07 6.01
N ASN A 310 -8.94 -6.39 6.23
CA ASN A 310 -8.65 -6.96 7.55
C ASN A 310 -7.23 -6.68 8.03
N SER A 311 -6.27 -6.47 7.12
CA SER A 311 -4.89 -6.14 7.51
C SER A 311 -4.80 -4.78 8.21
N PHE A 312 -5.79 -3.90 8.02
CA PHE A 312 -5.86 -2.63 8.75
C PHE A 312 -6.23 -2.84 10.22
N PHE A 313 -6.96 -3.92 10.55
CA PHE A 313 -7.45 -4.22 11.89
C PHE A 313 -6.66 -5.33 12.58
N ALA A 314 -5.51 -5.72 12.03
CA ALA A 314 -4.66 -6.72 12.65
C ALA A 314 -4.04 -6.17 13.94
N GLU A 315 -4.34 -6.80 15.07
CA GLU A 315 -3.76 -6.44 16.37
C GLU A 315 -2.32 -6.93 16.48
N ALA A 316 -1.53 -6.26 17.32
CA ALA A 316 -0.17 -6.70 17.65
C ALA A 316 -0.26 -8.06 18.36
N ASP A 317 0.47 -9.05 17.86
CA ASP A 317 0.46 -10.41 18.42
C ASP A 317 1.86 -10.79 18.90
N ASN A 318 1.90 -11.52 20.01
CA ASN A 318 3.03 -12.13 20.73
C ASN A 318 3.71 -11.32 21.85
N GLY A 319 3.67 -11.89 23.07
CA GLY A 319 4.32 -11.36 24.29
C GLY A 319 5.86 -11.50 24.36
N TYR A 320 6.50 -12.18 23.39
CA TYR A 320 7.98 -12.34 23.36
C TYR A 320 8.67 -11.47 22.30
N ALA A 321 7.95 -11.01 21.28
CA ALA A 321 8.46 -10.20 20.20
C ALA A 321 7.35 -9.24 19.75
N PRO A 322 7.10 -8.16 20.53
CA PRO A 322 6.07 -7.20 20.19
C PRO A 322 6.42 -6.57 18.83
N GLY A 323 5.46 -6.57 17.92
CA GLY A 323 5.54 -5.92 16.62
C GLY A 323 4.15 -5.72 16.08
N MET A 324 3.95 -4.68 15.27
CA MET A 324 2.66 -4.43 14.65
C MET A 324 2.43 -5.47 13.55
N ASN A 325 1.16 -5.82 13.31
CA ASN A 325 0.75 -6.70 12.23
C ASN A 325 0.07 -5.90 11.11
N GLY A 326 -0.16 -6.56 9.97
CA GLY A 326 -0.94 -5.98 8.87
C GLY A 326 -0.26 -4.76 8.23
N PHE A 327 -1.05 -3.74 7.86
CA PHE A 327 -0.53 -2.56 7.14
C PHE A 327 0.51 -1.78 7.95
N ALA A 328 0.24 -1.52 9.23
CA ALA A 328 1.18 -0.82 10.11
C ALA A 328 2.46 -1.63 10.33
N GLY A 329 2.35 -2.95 10.52
CA GLY A 329 3.51 -3.84 10.64
C GLY A 329 4.39 -3.90 9.40
N GLN A 330 3.79 -3.86 8.20
CA GLN A 330 4.56 -3.77 6.94
C GLN A 330 5.34 -2.46 6.86
N LEU A 331 4.74 -1.34 7.25
CA LEU A 331 5.43 -0.04 7.28
C LEU A 331 6.52 0.00 8.35
N GLU A 332 6.28 -0.52 9.54
CA GLU A 332 7.28 -0.64 10.60
C GLU A 332 8.50 -1.43 10.12
N GLN A 333 8.29 -2.62 9.53
CA GLN A 333 9.37 -3.43 8.97
C GLN A 333 10.13 -2.70 7.85
N PHE A 334 9.40 -1.96 6.98
CA PHE A 334 10.03 -1.16 5.93
C PHE A 334 10.96 -0.10 6.52
N PHE A 335 10.49 0.67 7.50
CA PHE A 335 11.25 1.75 8.11
C PHE A 335 12.49 1.25 8.85
N ASP A 336 12.40 0.07 9.49
CA ASP A 336 13.51 -0.58 10.20
C ASP A 336 14.61 -1.08 9.26
N GLU A 337 14.23 -1.65 8.12
CA GLU A 337 15.18 -2.30 7.21
C GLU A 337 15.72 -1.35 6.15
N ALA A 338 14.97 -0.32 5.72
CA ALA A 338 15.34 0.56 4.61
C ALA A 338 16.66 1.31 4.84
N ASP A 339 16.96 1.69 6.09
CA ASP A 339 18.18 2.40 6.46
C ASP A 339 19.46 1.65 6.02
N LYS A 340 19.45 0.32 6.16
CA LYS A 340 20.57 -0.58 5.82
C LYS A 340 20.85 -0.61 4.33
N HIS A 341 19.89 -0.26 3.48
CA HIS A 341 20.03 -0.29 2.03
C HIS A 341 20.16 1.09 1.38
N LEU A 342 19.84 2.15 2.12
CA LEU A 342 19.84 3.53 1.63
C LEU A 342 21.22 4.19 1.78
N ALA A 343 21.61 4.98 0.77
CA ALA A 343 22.79 5.83 0.82
C ALA A 343 22.60 7.01 1.80
N GLU A 344 23.69 7.65 2.22
CA GLU A 344 23.66 8.80 3.14
C GLU A 344 22.87 9.98 2.59
N SER A 345 22.85 10.21 1.28
CA SER A 345 22.02 11.25 0.64
C SER A 345 20.77 10.68 -0.06
N GLY A 346 20.41 9.44 0.25
CA GLY A 346 19.26 8.77 -0.36
C GLY A 346 17.94 9.19 0.26
N VAL A 347 16.85 8.91 -0.46
CA VAL A 347 15.47 9.11 0.00
C VAL A 347 14.65 7.84 -0.14
N ILE A 348 13.62 7.71 0.69
CA ILE A 348 12.58 6.70 0.53
C ILE A 348 11.32 7.37 -0.04
N ALA A 349 10.64 6.68 -0.95
CA ALA A 349 9.40 7.11 -1.55
C ALA A 349 8.31 6.07 -1.28
N ILE A 350 7.32 6.44 -0.48
CA ILE A 350 6.20 5.58 -0.12
C ILE A 350 4.96 6.07 -0.86
N CYS A 351 4.47 5.25 -1.78
CA CYS A 351 3.14 5.46 -2.35
C CYS A 351 2.11 4.80 -1.44
N CYS A 352 0.99 5.45 -1.20
CA CYS A 352 -0.15 4.83 -0.55
C CYS A 352 -1.43 5.54 -0.99
N THR A 353 -2.53 5.18 -0.34
CA THR A 353 -3.77 5.92 -0.42
C THR A 353 -4.17 6.29 0.99
N ASN A 354 -5.03 7.29 1.14
CA ASN A 354 -5.54 7.68 2.45
C ASN A 354 -6.55 6.67 3.04
N LEU A 355 -6.57 5.41 2.55
CA LEU A 355 -7.52 4.39 3.00
C LEU A 355 -7.39 4.12 4.51
N TYR A 356 -6.16 4.06 5.03
CA TYR A 356 -5.92 3.84 6.46
C TYR A 356 -6.67 4.88 7.30
N SER A 357 -6.48 6.16 6.99
CA SER A 357 -7.08 7.28 7.71
C SER A 357 -8.61 7.34 7.55
N ILE A 358 -9.15 6.85 6.43
CA ILE A 358 -10.60 6.74 6.23
C ILE A 358 -11.18 5.60 7.07
N LEU A 359 -10.49 4.46 7.14
CA LEU A 359 -11.00 3.28 7.84
C LEU A 359 -10.79 3.34 9.35
N LYS A 360 -9.72 4.01 9.80
CA LYS A 360 -9.32 4.13 11.20
C LYS A 360 -9.05 5.60 11.56
N PRO A 361 -10.09 6.47 11.54
CA PRO A 361 -9.92 7.91 11.77
C PRO A 361 -9.47 8.26 13.21
N HIS A 362 -9.63 7.33 14.15
CA HIS A 362 -9.24 7.51 15.55
C HIS A 362 -7.82 7.04 15.87
N GLU A 363 -7.16 6.33 14.93
CA GLU A 363 -5.78 5.89 15.10
C GLU A 363 -4.83 6.84 14.36
N PRO A 364 -3.63 7.09 14.90
CA PRO A 364 -2.63 7.88 14.20
C PRO A 364 -2.21 7.18 12.90
N ASN A 365 -1.93 7.96 11.86
CA ASN A 365 -1.39 7.41 10.61
C ASN A 365 -0.02 6.75 10.89
N PRO A 366 0.22 5.48 10.49
CA PRO A 366 1.49 4.79 10.76
C PRO A 366 2.73 5.50 10.22
N ILE A 367 2.60 6.22 9.10
CA ILE A 367 3.71 7.02 8.54
C ILE A 367 3.98 8.25 9.40
N GLU A 368 2.93 8.91 9.90
CA GLU A 368 3.10 10.04 10.82
C GLU A 368 3.66 9.59 12.17
N TYR A 369 3.24 8.43 12.66
CA TYR A 369 3.77 7.84 13.89
C TYR A 369 5.29 7.62 13.78
N GLU A 370 5.77 7.11 12.64
CA GLU A 370 7.19 6.95 12.39
C GLU A 370 7.95 8.29 12.46
N ILE A 371 7.40 9.35 11.87
CA ILE A 371 8.05 10.66 11.79
C ILE A 371 8.04 11.35 13.16
N LYS A 372 6.90 11.35 13.85
CA LYS A 372 6.69 12.12 15.09
C LYS A 372 7.21 11.40 16.34
N VAL A 373 6.98 10.09 16.42
CA VAL A 373 7.27 9.28 17.62
C VAL A 373 8.60 8.55 17.51
N ASN A 374 8.80 7.77 16.45
CA ASN A 374 10.03 6.97 16.29
C ASN A 374 11.22 7.83 15.87
N ARG A 375 10.97 8.94 15.16
CA ARG A 375 11.97 9.96 14.78
C ARG A 375 13.19 9.38 14.05
N ARG A 376 13.05 8.28 13.30
CA ARG A 376 14.15 7.72 12.48
C ARG A 376 14.23 8.36 11.09
N TRP A 377 13.11 8.92 10.63
CA TRP A 377 12.95 9.51 9.30
C TRP A 377 12.41 10.94 9.40
N ILE A 378 12.89 11.80 8.50
CA ILE A 378 12.45 13.20 8.38
C ILE A 378 11.66 13.34 7.08
N LEU A 379 10.51 14.01 7.17
CA LEU A 379 9.68 14.35 6.02
C LEU A 379 10.40 15.37 5.12
N LEU A 380 10.78 14.95 3.91
CA LEU A 380 11.32 15.86 2.89
C LEU A 380 10.21 16.56 2.11
N ASP A 381 9.22 15.76 1.69
CA ASP A 381 8.10 16.22 0.87
C ASP A 381 6.91 15.28 1.01
N TYR A 382 5.72 15.82 0.82
CA TYR A 382 4.47 15.05 0.83
C TYR A 382 3.60 15.53 -0.32
N TYR A 383 2.99 14.62 -1.08
CA TYR A 383 2.04 14.96 -2.12
C TYR A 383 0.77 14.15 -1.96
N ASP A 384 -0.37 14.79 -2.26
CA ASP A 384 -1.66 14.13 -2.25
C ASP A 384 -2.50 14.53 -3.46
N LEU A 385 -3.32 13.61 -3.99
CA LEU A 385 -4.25 13.89 -5.08
C LEU A 385 -5.58 13.13 -4.93
N PRO A 386 -6.73 13.76 -5.22
CA PRO A 386 -8.01 13.06 -5.24
C PRO A 386 -8.06 11.94 -6.29
N ILE A 387 -8.60 10.78 -5.90
CA ILE A 387 -8.68 9.63 -6.80
C ILE A 387 -9.91 9.72 -7.72
N ARG A 388 -9.68 9.75 -9.03
CA ARG A 388 -10.74 9.98 -10.03
C ARG A 388 -11.22 8.70 -10.69
N SER A 389 -10.33 7.74 -10.91
CA SER A 389 -10.59 6.51 -11.62
C SER A 389 -11.60 5.62 -10.90
N LYS A 390 -12.52 5.02 -11.67
CA LYS A 390 -13.40 3.97 -11.17
C LYS A 390 -12.68 2.63 -11.36
N GLY A 391 -12.84 1.73 -10.39
CA GLY A 391 -12.16 0.45 -10.45
C GLY A 391 -12.32 -0.36 -9.18
N ILE A 392 -11.57 -1.44 -9.14
CA ILE A 392 -11.35 -2.28 -7.96
C ILE A 392 -10.00 -1.84 -7.42
N PHE A 393 -9.88 -1.56 -6.14
CA PHE A 393 -8.62 -1.22 -5.51
C PHE A 393 -7.95 -2.46 -4.96
N SER A 394 -6.64 -2.58 -5.18
CA SER A 394 -5.74 -3.56 -4.58
C SER A 394 -6.34 -4.97 -4.53
N HIS A 395 -6.80 -5.45 -5.69
CA HIS A 395 -7.54 -6.72 -5.77
C HIS A 395 -6.64 -7.91 -5.44
N ILE A 396 -7.03 -8.71 -4.45
CA ILE A 396 -6.45 -10.03 -4.20
C ILE A 396 -7.01 -11.01 -5.27
N PRO A 397 -6.16 -11.60 -6.14
CA PRO A 397 -6.61 -12.38 -7.29
C PRO A 397 -7.67 -13.45 -6.99
N SER A 398 -7.50 -14.20 -5.90
CA SER A 398 -8.37 -15.32 -5.52
C SER A 398 -9.65 -14.91 -4.78
N GLU A 399 -9.88 -13.62 -4.57
CA GLU A 399 -11.03 -13.13 -3.82
C GLU A 399 -12.04 -12.40 -4.70
N HIS A 400 -13.24 -12.23 -4.15
CA HIS A 400 -14.32 -11.53 -4.81
C HIS A 400 -13.93 -10.09 -5.15
N ARG A 401 -14.41 -9.61 -6.30
CA ARG A 401 -14.17 -8.21 -6.70
C ARG A 401 -15.09 -7.26 -5.96
N PHE A 402 -14.51 -6.22 -5.38
CA PHE A 402 -15.26 -5.17 -4.70
C PHE A 402 -14.99 -3.79 -5.29
N ARG A 403 -16.02 -2.95 -5.35
CA ARG A 403 -15.91 -1.55 -5.78
C ARG A 403 -16.36 -0.70 -4.62
N PHE A 404 -15.55 0.28 -4.25
CA PHE A 404 -15.92 1.19 -3.17
C PHE A 404 -17.20 1.97 -3.49
N PRO A 405 -18.05 2.22 -2.47
CA PRO A 405 -19.19 3.12 -2.58
C PRO A 405 -18.78 4.52 -3.08
N ARG A 406 -19.72 5.23 -3.70
CA ARG A 406 -19.42 6.55 -4.30
C ARG A 406 -19.04 7.57 -3.24
N GLU A 407 -19.64 7.47 -2.07
CA GLU A 407 -19.48 8.34 -0.91
C GLU A 407 -18.04 8.25 -0.38
N LEU A 408 -17.56 7.03 -0.13
CA LEU A 408 -16.19 6.78 0.31
C LEU A 408 -15.19 7.22 -0.77
N LYS A 409 -15.50 6.96 -2.04
CA LYS A 409 -14.62 7.32 -3.15
C LYS A 409 -14.39 8.84 -3.26
N LYS A 410 -15.36 9.69 -2.90
CA LYS A 410 -15.18 11.17 -2.96
C LYS A 410 -14.04 11.65 -2.05
N ASN A 411 -13.81 10.95 -0.94
CA ASN A 411 -12.79 11.29 0.04
C ASN A 411 -11.45 10.59 -0.25
N PHE A 412 -11.41 9.71 -1.26
CA PHE A 412 -10.26 8.87 -1.53
C PHE A 412 -9.16 9.65 -2.25
N ARG A 413 -7.93 9.52 -1.77
CA ARG A 413 -6.77 10.25 -2.27
C ARG A 413 -5.57 9.32 -2.41
N SER A 414 -4.77 9.55 -3.45
CA SER A 414 -3.45 8.98 -3.59
C SER A 414 -2.45 9.85 -2.84
N GLU A 415 -1.54 9.22 -2.12
CA GLU A 415 -0.53 9.88 -1.30
C GLU A 415 0.86 9.42 -1.71
N LEU A 416 1.82 10.34 -1.66
CA LEU A 416 3.23 10.10 -1.90
C LEU A 416 4.05 10.80 -0.81
N TRP A 417 4.73 9.99 -0.02
CA TRP A 417 5.57 10.44 1.09
C TRP A 417 7.04 10.28 0.70
N ILE A 418 7.80 11.37 0.78
CA ILE A 418 9.24 11.36 0.52
C ILE A 418 9.97 11.67 1.82
N LEU A 419 10.74 10.70 2.32
CA LEU A 419 11.47 10.84 3.58
C LEU A 419 12.97 10.64 3.38
N HIS A 420 13.79 11.20 4.26
CA HIS A 420 15.22 10.95 4.33
C HIS A 420 15.64 10.61 5.76
N LYS A 421 16.87 10.07 5.92
CA LYS A 421 17.38 9.73 7.26
C LYS A 421 17.63 10.98 8.09
N VAL A 422 17.50 10.88 9.40
CA VAL A 422 17.90 11.97 10.33
C VAL A 422 19.38 12.31 10.17
N GLU A 423 20.23 11.30 10.01
CA GLU A 423 21.68 11.47 9.81
C GLU A 423 22.01 12.32 8.57
N SER A 424 21.13 12.30 7.57
CA SER A 424 21.26 13.06 6.31
C SER A 424 20.81 14.51 6.42
N LEU A 425 20.43 14.99 7.62
CA LEU A 425 19.87 16.34 7.79
C LEU A 425 20.80 17.42 7.25
N SER A 426 22.11 17.30 7.46
CA SER A 426 23.10 18.27 6.95
C SER A 426 23.07 18.39 5.41
N HIS A 427 22.86 17.27 4.72
CA HIS A 427 22.74 17.23 3.26
C HIS A 427 21.45 17.90 2.78
N PHE A 428 20.34 17.72 3.49
CA PHE A 428 19.02 18.27 3.11
C PHE A 428 18.67 19.59 3.82
N ALA A 429 19.52 20.10 4.70
CA ALA A 429 19.30 21.29 5.52
C ALA A 429 18.92 22.52 4.68
N TYR A 430 19.53 22.66 3.51
CA TYR A 430 19.25 23.76 2.59
C TYR A 430 17.87 23.62 1.91
N ILE A 431 17.37 22.39 1.71
CA ILE A 431 16.00 22.13 1.22
C ILE A 431 14.98 22.49 2.29
N HIS A 432 15.33 22.24 3.56
CA HIS A 432 14.56 22.63 4.75
C HIS A 432 14.71 24.11 5.12
N GLN A 433 15.58 24.87 4.43
CA GLN A 433 15.85 26.29 4.67
C GLN A 433 16.42 26.57 6.08
N ILE A 434 17.21 25.65 6.62
CA ILE A 434 17.95 25.89 7.86
C ILE A 434 18.93 27.05 7.62
N PRO A 435 18.89 28.13 8.44
CA PRO A 435 19.74 29.30 8.25
C PRO A 435 21.22 28.94 8.16
N GLY A 436 21.91 29.44 7.12
CA GLY A 436 23.34 29.19 6.89
C GLY A 436 23.69 27.91 6.13
N ALA A 437 22.72 27.03 5.84
CA ALA A 437 22.97 25.81 5.07
C ALA A 437 23.21 26.12 3.58
N GLN A 438 24.28 25.55 3.01
CA GLN A 438 24.61 25.65 1.58
C GLN A 438 24.42 24.30 0.89
N PRO A 439 24.02 24.27 -0.40
CA PRO A 439 23.88 23.02 -1.14
C PRO A 439 25.26 22.35 -1.34
N PRO A 440 25.33 20.99 -1.33
CA PRO A 440 26.56 20.27 -1.63
C PRO A 440 27.18 20.68 -2.98
N SER A 441 28.51 20.67 -3.10
CA SER A 441 29.24 21.18 -4.27
C SER A 441 28.90 20.49 -5.59
N SER A 442 28.63 19.18 -5.57
CA SER A 442 28.18 18.36 -6.72
C SER A 442 26.79 18.76 -7.23
N VAL A 443 26.00 19.35 -6.35
CA VAL A 443 24.60 19.73 -6.54
C VAL A 443 24.53 21.23 -6.87
N ALA A 444 25.44 22.05 -6.34
CA ALA A 444 25.48 23.50 -6.51
C ALA A 444 25.42 23.99 -7.98
N SER A 445 26.00 23.28 -8.95
CA SER A 445 25.97 23.67 -10.38
C SER A 445 24.58 23.49 -11.02
N TYR A 446 23.86 22.43 -10.66
CA TYR A 446 22.49 22.17 -11.12
C TYR A 446 21.48 23.12 -10.44
N TRP A 447 21.85 23.67 -9.28
CA TRP A 447 20.98 24.48 -8.41
C TRP A 447 21.23 25.99 -8.52
N ARG A 448 22.42 26.44 -8.96
CA ARG A 448 22.72 27.86 -9.22
C ARG A 448 21.86 28.48 -10.33
N ASN A 449 21.37 27.69 -11.28
CA ASN A 449 20.61 28.19 -12.44
C ASN A 449 19.08 28.22 -12.24
N LYS A 450 18.54 27.66 -11.14
CA LYS A 450 17.10 27.56 -10.91
C LYS A 450 16.82 27.80 -9.43
N GLY A 451 16.18 28.92 -9.10
CA GLY A 451 15.70 29.19 -7.75
C GLY A 451 14.75 28.08 -7.33
N ILE A 452 15.22 27.11 -6.56
CA ILE A 452 14.49 25.85 -6.40
C ILE A 452 13.24 26.00 -5.57
N ASN A 453 13.13 27.01 -4.71
CA ASN A 453 11.85 27.31 -4.08
C ASN A 453 10.85 27.83 -5.11
N LYS A 454 11.29 28.59 -6.12
CA LYS A 454 10.43 28.98 -7.25
C LYS A 454 10.13 27.79 -8.14
N LEU A 455 11.08 26.89 -8.39
CA LEU A 455 10.88 25.71 -9.24
C LEU A 455 10.09 24.59 -8.54
N ARG A 456 10.29 24.39 -7.23
CA ARG A 456 9.56 23.45 -6.36
C ARG A 456 8.17 24.01 -6.11
N ARG A 457 8.00 25.29 -5.71
CA ARG A 457 6.66 25.89 -5.63
C ARG A 457 5.97 25.93 -6.99
N ALA A 458 6.67 26.22 -8.10
CA ALA A 458 6.06 26.20 -9.43
C ALA A 458 5.78 24.78 -9.91
N ALA A 459 6.64 23.79 -9.64
CA ALA A 459 6.40 22.40 -9.98
C ALA A 459 5.26 21.83 -9.14
N MET A 460 5.24 22.10 -7.83
CA MET A 460 4.17 21.73 -6.91
C MET A 460 2.86 22.42 -7.29
N LYS A 461 2.87 23.75 -7.52
CA LYS A 461 1.70 24.51 -7.97
C LYS A 461 1.21 24.02 -9.33
N ASN A 462 2.09 23.91 -10.32
CA ASN A 462 1.73 23.38 -11.65
C ASN A 462 1.24 21.93 -11.55
N GLN A 463 1.80 21.09 -10.67
CA GLN A 463 1.39 19.70 -10.50
C GLN A 463 0.02 19.60 -9.84
N VAL A 464 -0.25 20.42 -8.83
CA VAL A 464 -1.55 20.53 -8.18
C VAL A 464 -2.59 21.07 -9.19
N GLU A 465 -2.25 22.11 -9.96
CA GLU A 465 -3.13 22.72 -10.97
C GLU A 465 -3.37 21.82 -12.20
N LEU A 466 -2.33 21.20 -12.79
CA LEU A 466 -2.45 20.26 -13.91
C LEU A 466 -3.30 19.04 -13.57
N MET A 467 -3.25 18.61 -12.32
CA MET A 467 -4.02 17.47 -11.82
C MET A 467 -5.39 17.92 -11.27
N GLY A 468 -5.71 19.22 -11.28
CA GLY A 468 -7.00 19.80 -10.88
C GLY A 468 -7.30 19.75 -9.38
N GLY A 469 -6.28 19.90 -8.53
CA GLY A 469 -6.39 20.14 -7.10
C GLY A 469 -6.24 21.63 -6.75
N ASP A 470 -6.61 22.02 -5.54
CA ASP A 470 -6.40 23.38 -5.03
C ASP A 470 -5.11 23.50 -4.19
N TRP A 471 -4.34 24.56 -4.47
CA TRP A 471 -3.05 24.83 -3.82
C TRP A 471 -3.21 25.29 -2.36
N GLY A 472 -4.26 26.06 -2.07
CA GLY A 472 -4.55 26.54 -0.71
C GLY A 472 -4.87 25.40 0.24
N ASP A 473 -5.78 24.53 -0.18
CA ASP A 473 -6.16 23.31 0.54
C ASP A 473 -4.97 22.37 0.79
N TYR A 474 -4.09 22.21 -0.19
CA TYR A 474 -2.87 21.42 -0.04
C TYR A 474 -1.94 22.01 1.04
N LYS A 475 -1.70 23.32 1.00
CA LYS A 475 -0.85 24.01 1.99
C LYS A 475 -1.41 23.83 3.40
N ASN A 476 -2.71 24.03 3.59
CA ASN A 476 -3.37 23.92 4.88
C ASN A 476 -3.23 22.50 5.47
N ARG A 477 -3.39 21.45 4.66
CA ARG A 477 -3.20 20.06 5.11
C ARG A 477 -1.77 19.74 5.48
N MET A 478 -0.80 20.16 4.66
CA MET A 478 0.62 19.97 4.97
C MET A 478 0.98 20.64 6.30
N MET A 479 0.47 21.86 6.53
CA MET A 479 0.65 22.58 7.80
C MET A 479 -0.03 21.86 8.98
N GLN A 480 -1.24 21.35 8.80
CA GLN A 480 -1.97 20.60 9.83
C GLN A 480 -1.27 19.27 10.19
N MET A 481 -0.63 18.60 9.24
CA MET A 481 0.15 17.39 9.51
C MET A 481 1.46 17.68 10.26
N LEU A 482 2.05 18.86 10.02
CA LEU A 482 3.23 19.34 10.75
C LEU A 482 2.89 19.90 12.13
N GLN A 483 1.62 20.23 12.40
CA GLN A 483 1.14 20.63 13.73
C GLN A 483 1.10 19.41 14.65
N GLU A 484 1.70 19.52 15.83
CA GLU A 484 1.56 18.54 16.89
C GLU A 484 0.11 18.53 17.40
N GLN A 485 -0.44 17.33 17.61
CA GLN A 485 -1.82 17.15 18.08
C GLN A 485 -1.92 17.19 19.61
N SER A 486 -0.81 17.12 20.34
CA SER A 486 -0.76 17.27 21.79
C SER A 486 -0.41 18.70 22.15
N GLY A 487 -1.02 19.23 23.21
CA GLY A 487 -0.72 20.56 23.77
C GLY A 487 0.63 20.64 24.50
N ASP A 488 1.62 19.88 24.02
CA ASP A 488 3.00 19.92 24.51
C ASP A 488 3.79 21.01 23.76
N ASP A 489 4.91 21.45 24.33
CA ASP A 489 5.77 22.46 23.70
C ASP A 489 6.41 21.91 22.41
N GLU A 490 6.17 22.60 21.29
CA GLU A 490 6.69 22.23 19.96
C GLU A 490 8.23 22.15 19.94
N ASP A 491 8.80 21.05 19.44
CA ASP A 491 10.26 20.81 19.30
C ASP A 491 10.92 21.80 18.31
N ASP A 492 12.19 22.16 18.53
CA ASP A 492 12.99 23.12 17.76
C ASP A 492 12.97 22.83 16.24
N VAL A 493 12.92 21.55 15.87
CA VAL A 493 12.87 21.12 14.46
C VAL A 493 11.50 21.40 13.84
N ALA A 494 10.41 21.14 14.57
CA ALA A 494 9.05 21.42 14.13
C ALA A 494 8.81 22.94 14.03
N GLN A 495 9.30 23.70 15.02
CA GLN A 495 9.28 25.16 15.01
C GLN A 495 10.04 25.72 13.80
N ALA A 496 11.24 25.21 13.51
CA ALA A 496 12.04 25.66 12.37
C ALA A 496 11.36 25.44 11.01
N VAL A 497 10.73 24.27 10.83
CA VAL A 497 9.95 23.97 9.62
C VAL A 497 8.74 24.90 9.49
N ARG A 498 8.07 25.20 10.61
CA ARG A 498 6.87 26.06 10.63
C ARG A 498 7.21 27.53 10.41
N MET A 499 8.32 28.01 10.97
CA MET A 499 8.90 29.33 10.67
C MET A 499 9.21 29.52 9.17
N ALA A 500 9.55 28.45 8.45
CA ALA A 500 9.84 28.52 7.01
C ALA A 500 8.58 28.53 6.12
N LEU A 501 7.43 28.08 6.64
CA LEU A 501 6.20 27.85 5.85
C LEU A 501 5.07 28.85 6.18
N ASP A 502 5.05 29.40 7.40
CA ASP A 502 4.08 30.36 7.89
C ASP A 502 4.75 31.70 8.25
N PRO A 503 4.48 32.80 7.50
CA PRO A 503 5.03 34.11 7.80
C PRO A 503 4.47 34.76 9.07
N THR A 504 3.38 34.22 9.65
CA THR A 504 2.73 34.75 10.86
C THR A 504 3.18 34.03 12.14
N TYR A 505 3.70 32.81 12.02
CA TYR A 505 4.17 32.01 13.15
C TYR A 505 5.33 32.62 13.96
N PRO A 506 6.30 33.36 13.37
CA PRO A 506 7.32 34.07 14.14
C PRO A 506 6.74 35.12 15.12
N LEU A 507 5.61 35.75 14.77
CA LEU A 507 4.91 36.70 15.65
C LEU A 507 4.20 35.96 16.79
N GLU A 508 3.60 34.81 16.51
CA GLU A 508 2.96 33.96 17.52
C GLU A 508 3.98 33.44 18.54
N LEU A 509 5.16 32.99 18.08
CA LEU A 509 6.25 32.52 18.93
C LEU A 509 6.78 33.65 19.82
N ALA A 510 6.94 34.86 19.26
CA ALA A 510 7.37 36.05 20.02
C ALA A 510 6.37 36.40 21.13
N GLU A 511 5.07 36.27 20.87
CA GLU A 511 4.03 36.53 21.86
C GLU A 511 3.99 35.45 22.95
N ARG A 512 4.13 34.16 22.60
CA ARG A 512 4.25 33.08 23.59
C ARG A 512 5.48 33.27 24.48
N ALA A 513 6.62 33.64 23.89
CA ALA A 513 7.84 33.94 24.64
C ALA A 513 7.64 35.14 25.59
N ARG A 514 6.94 36.20 25.15
CA ARG A 514 6.59 37.35 25.99
C ARG A 514 5.77 36.93 27.22
N VAL A 515 4.73 36.13 27.01
CA VAL A 515 3.85 35.62 28.08
C VAL A 515 4.61 34.73 29.05
N ALA A 516 5.50 33.85 28.55
CA ALA A 516 6.33 32.98 29.40
C ALA A 516 7.29 33.79 30.27
N VAL A 517 7.90 34.84 29.73
CA VAL A 517 8.80 35.74 30.48
C VAL A 517 8.04 36.52 31.55
N GLU A 518 6.83 37.03 31.25
CA GLU A 518 5.99 37.73 32.23
C GLU A 518 5.59 36.80 33.39
N LYS A 519 5.18 35.57 33.07
CA LYS A 519 4.83 34.56 34.07
C LYS A 519 6.01 34.16 34.94
N ASN A 520 7.20 33.99 34.37
CA ASN A 520 8.42 33.70 35.14
C ASN A 520 8.79 34.86 36.08
N LYS A 521 8.64 36.11 35.64
CA LYS A 521 8.84 37.30 36.50
C LYS A 521 7.83 37.38 37.64
N GLU A 522 6.61 36.90 37.45
CA GLU A 522 5.60 36.82 38.51
C GLU A 522 5.93 35.72 39.53
N ILE A 523 6.35 34.55 39.05
CA ILE A 523 6.81 33.44 39.91
C ILE A 523 8.04 33.86 40.72
N GLU A 524 9.00 34.52 40.09
CA GLU A 524 10.20 35.03 40.77
C GLU A 524 9.84 36.07 41.85
N ARG A 525 8.93 37.01 41.54
CA ARG A 525 8.41 37.97 42.54
C ARG A 525 7.69 37.27 43.69
N ALA A 526 6.85 36.28 43.40
CA ALA A 526 6.15 35.51 44.41
C ALA A 526 7.10 34.70 45.29
N PHE A 527 8.12 34.08 44.70
CA PHE A 527 9.18 33.37 45.42
C PHE A 527 9.98 34.31 46.33
N HIS A 528 10.38 35.49 45.84
CA HIS A 528 11.08 36.47 46.68
C HIS A 528 10.22 37.00 47.82
N ALA A 529 8.92 37.21 47.58
CA ALA A 529 7.97 37.59 48.63
C ALA A 529 7.78 36.47 49.67
N GLU A 530 7.70 35.20 49.24
CA GLU A 530 7.64 34.05 50.14
C GLU A 530 8.91 33.93 50.99
N VAL A 531 10.08 34.05 50.36
CA VAL A 531 11.37 34.00 51.05
C VAL A 531 11.49 35.14 52.07
N ALA A 532 11.10 36.37 51.72
CA ALA A 532 11.13 37.50 52.64
C ALA A 532 10.19 37.30 53.85
N ASN A 533 8.99 36.74 53.63
CA ASN A 533 8.03 36.45 54.71
C ASN A 533 8.43 35.28 55.59
N ARG A 534 9.12 34.29 55.04
CA ARG A 534 9.48 33.04 55.73
C ARG A 534 10.79 33.14 56.51
N PHE A 535 11.65 34.08 56.15
CA PHE A 535 13.00 34.26 56.69
C PHE A 535 13.22 35.69 57.19
N ILE A 536 12.31 36.16 58.08
CA ILE A 536 12.32 37.53 58.62
C ILE A 536 13.54 37.78 59.53
N GLU A 537 13.85 36.83 60.42
CA GLU A 537 14.88 37.01 61.46
C GLU A 537 16.16 36.21 61.20
N VAL A 538 16.10 35.19 60.34
CA VAL A 538 17.20 34.25 60.09
C VAL A 538 17.31 34.03 58.60
N SER A 539 18.50 34.19 58.02
CA SER A 539 18.68 34.04 56.58
C SER A 539 18.35 32.61 56.12
N PRO A 540 17.84 32.43 54.89
CA PRO A 540 17.56 31.10 54.33
C PRO A 540 18.77 30.17 54.42
N ARG A 541 19.97 30.75 54.28
CA ARG A 541 21.25 30.03 54.38
C ARG A 541 21.53 29.55 55.81
N ALA A 542 21.34 30.39 56.81
CA ALA A 542 21.53 30.01 58.21
C ALA A 542 20.56 28.90 58.66
N CYS A 543 19.32 28.92 58.15
CA CYS A 543 18.33 27.86 58.42
C CYS A 543 18.69 26.52 57.74
N PHE A 544 19.26 26.57 56.54
CA PHE A 544 19.78 25.39 55.83
C PHE A 544 21.00 24.79 56.54
N ASP A 545 21.95 25.63 56.96
CA ASP A 545 23.16 25.20 57.66
C ASP A 545 22.86 24.63 59.06
N ALA A 546 21.84 25.14 59.75
CA ALA A 546 21.36 24.58 61.02
C ALA A 546 20.68 23.21 60.87
N LYS A 547 20.01 22.96 59.73
CA LYS A 547 19.43 21.64 59.41
C LYS A 547 20.50 20.62 59.01
N SER A 548 21.52 21.04 58.26
CA SER A 548 22.61 20.14 57.85
C SER A 548 23.53 19.77 59.03
N ALA A 549 23.68 20.66 60.02
CA ALA A 549 24.38 20.37 61.27
C ALA A 549 23.66 19.31 62.15
N LYS A 550 22.34 19.16 62.05
CA LYS A 550 21.57 18.11 62.76
C LYS A 550 21.63 16.72 62.11
N LEU A 551 22.25 16.60 60.93
CA LEU A 551 22.33 15.37 60.14
C LEU A 551 23.72 14.71 60.15
N LYS A 552 24.67 15.21 60.94
CA LYS A 552 25.91 14.50 61.23
C LYS A 552 25.81 13.81 62.59
N PRO A 553 26.00 12.47 62.69
CA PRO A 553 26.22 11.82 63.98
C PRO A 553 27.52 12.30 64.63
#